data_AF-A0A6P8AWV2-F1
#
_entry.id   AF-A0A6P8AWV2-F1
#
_cell.length_a   1.000
_cell.length_b   1.000
_cell.length_c   1.000
_cell.angle_alpha   90.00
_cell.angle_beta   90.00
_cell.angle_gamma   90.00
#
_symmetry.space_group_name_H-M   'P 1'
#
loop_
_entity.id
_entity.type
_entity.pdbx_description
1 polymer ?
#
loop_
_entity_poly.entity_id
_entity_poly.type
_entity_poly.pdbx_seq_one_letter_code
_entity_poly.pdbx_strand_id
1 'polypeptide(L)'
;MRFLNWVALSALLASQTKKVVASPGNRGAKSSPISSSISSPESLSDEEFEKFCCVYIVNLGKPDQREWPVLTGKEVWFEHKRKKYDVMALDRCNLVWGRRGEPKGVTFEFLETRTANKDGTC
;
A
#
# COMPACT_ATOMS: atom_id res chain seq x y z
N MET A 1 -40.95 33.60 -10.00
CA MET A 1 -40.95 32.92 -11.33
C MET A 1 -39.75 33.38 -12.12
N ARG A 2 -38.82 32.48 -12.45
CA ARG A 2 -37.97 32.52 -13.66
C ARG A 2 -37.33 31.14 -13.80
N PHE A 3 -37.58 30.55 -14.96
CA PHE A 3 -37.26 29.19 -15.35
C PHE A 3 -35.85 29.11 -15.98
N LEU A 4 -35.25 27.92 -15.86
CA LEU A 4 -34.41 27.18 -16.82
C LEU A 4 -33.15 27.88 -17.39
N ASN A 5 -31.99 27.21 -17.24
CA ASN A 5 -31.42 26.55 -18.41
C ASN A 5 -30.48 25.37 -18.06
N TRP A 6 -30.75 24.26 -18.73
CA TRP A 6 -29.92 23.07 -18.89
C TRP A 6 -29.08 23.21 -20.17
N VAL A 7 -28.28 22.18 -20.50
CA VAL A 7 -27.38 21.97 -21.68
C VAL A 7 -25.90 22.22 -21.31
N ALA A 8 -25.09 21.22 -20.94
CA ALA A 8 -24.53 20.08 -21.69
C ALA A 8 -23.51 20.51 -22.78
N LEU A 9 -22.26 20.04 -22.68
CA LEU A 9 -21.57 19.29 -23.75
C LEU A 9 -20.15 18.89 -23.33
N SER A 10 -19.84 17.62 -23.58
CA SER A 10 -18.53 16.99 -23.47
C SER A 10 -17.53 17.54 -24.49
N ALA A 11 -16.25 17.58 -24.13
CA ALA A 11 -15.14 17.67 -25.08
C ALA A 11 -14.05 16.65 -24.71
N LEU A 12 -14.01 15.56 -25.49
CA LEU A 12 -12.79 14.79 -25.78
C LEU A 12 -11.79 15.73 -26.47
N LEU A 13 -10.49 15.59 -26.21
CA LEU A 13 -9.52 15.46 -27.30
C LEU A 13 -8.18 14.90 -26.79
N ALA A 14 -7.75 13.84 -27.45
CA ALA A 14 -6.48 13.16 -27.29
C ALA A 14 -5.29 14.07 -27.59
N SER A 15 -4.24 14.01 -26.76
CA SER A 15 -2.92 14.54 -27.13
C SER A 15 -2.01 13.36 -27.45
N GLN A 16 -1.69 13.26 -28.74
CA GLN A 16 -0.90 12.21 -29.34
C GLN A 16 0.59 12.35 -29.01
N THR A 17 1.22 11.19 -28.84
CA THR A 17 2.65 10.97 -28.67
C THR A 17 3.44 11.45 -29.88
N LYS A 18 4.49 12.24 -29.61
CA LYS A 18 5.36 12.82 -30.63
C LYS A 18 6.50 11.84 -30.97
N LYS A 19 6.42 11.27 -32.17
CA LYS A 19 7.49 11.11 -33.19
C LYS A 19 8.94 10.89 -32.69
N VAL A 20 9.50 9.72 -32.99
CA VAL A 20 10.92 9.58 -33.37
C VAL A 20 10.99 8.80 -34.68
N VAL A 21 11.84 9.31 -35.58
CA VAL A 21 11.97 8.96 -37.00
C VAL A 21 12.90 7.75 -37.22
N ALA A 22 12.67 7.10 -38.35
CA ALA A 22 13.19 5.84 -38.86
C ALA A 22 14.70 5.75 -39.17
N SER A 23 15.18 4.52 -39.37
CA SER A 23 16.11 4.14 -40.44
C SER A 23 15.86 2.68 -40.88
N PRO A 24 15.87 2.36 -42.18
CA PRO A 24 15.60 1.01 -42.68
C PRO A 24 16.87 0.24 -43.06
N GLY A 25 16.80 -1.09 -42.95
CA GLY A 25 17.56 -2.02 -43.79
C GLY A 25 18.40 -3.05 -43.05
N ASN A 26 17.95 -4.32 -43.04
CA ASN A 26 18.71 -5.37 -43.73
C ASN A 26 17.85 -6.63 -43.91
N ARG A 27 17.93 -7.23 -45.11
CA ARG A 27 17.21 -8.46 -45.49
C ARG A 27 18.02 -9.69 -45.06
N GLY A 28 17.32 -10.65 -44.45
CA GLY A 28 17.53 -12.08 -44.67
C GLY A 28 18.59 -12.79 -43.83
N ALA A 29 18.15 -13.64 -42.90
CA ALA A 29 18.64 -15.00 -42.75
C ALA A 29 17.66 -15.81 -41.86
N LYS A 30 17.42 -17.04 -42.30
CA LYS A 30 16.46 -18.02 -41.80
C LYS A 30 17.21 -18.97 -40.86
N SER A 31 16.84 -19.07 -39.59
CA SER A 31 17.21 -20.21 -38.73
C SER A 31 16.42 -20.26 -37.41
N SER A 32 15.58 -21.30 -37.33
CA SER A 32 15.20 -22.11 -36.16
C SER A 32 14.51 -21.48 -34.92
N PRO A 33 13.46 -22.13 -34.37
CA PRO A 33 12.92 -21.76 -33.07
C PRO A 33 13.90 -22.15 -31.97
N ILE A 34 14.51 -21.17 -31.32
CA ILE A 34 15.27 -21.40 -30.09
C ILE A 34 14.24 -21.61 -28.97
N SER A 35 13.95 -22.89 -28.71
CA SER A 35 13.38 -23.35 -27.45
C SER A 35 14.42 -23.13 -26.36
N SER A 36 14.49 -21.91 -25.82
CA SER A 36 15.21 -21.64 -24.58
C SER A 36 14.20 -21.65 -23.44
N SER A 37 14.14 -22.80 -22.76
CA SER A 37 13.56 -22.94 -21.44
C SER A 37 14.08 -21.79 -20.57
N ILE A 38 13.22 -20.80 -20.31
CA ILE A 38 13.51 -19.77 -19.33
C ILE A 38 13.39 -20.48 -17.99
N SER A 39 14.54 -20.90 -17.45
CA SER A 39 14.68 -21.35 -16.07
C SER A 39 14.05 -20.29 -15.19
N SER A 40 13.06 -20.71 -14.40
CA SER A 40 12.43 -19.89 -13.37
C SER A 40 13.50 -19.07 -12.64
N PRO A 41 13.31 -17.74 -12.43
CA PRO A 41 14.22 -17.01 -11.57
C PRO A 41 14.22 -17.72 -10.21
N GLU A 42 15.36 -18.33 -9.89
CA GLU A 42 15.63 -18.94 -8.60
C GLU A 42 15.30 -17.91 -7.53
N SER A 43 14.44 -18.32 -6.60
CA SER A 43 14.02 -17.56 -5.45
C SER A 43 15.25 -16.94 -4.79
N LEU A 44 15.43 -15.63 -4.98
CA LEU A 44 16.24 -14.83 -4.08
C LEU A 44 15.73 -15.17 -2.68
N SER A 45 16.56 -15.85 -1.89
CA SER A 45 16.28 -16.09 -0.48
C SER A 45 15.99 -14.72 0.10
N ASP A 46 14.71 -14.48 0.42
CA ASP A 46 14.27 -13.35 1.19
C ASP A 46 15.19 -13.32 2.41
N GLU A 47 16.15 -12.40 2.44
CA GLU A 47 16.75 -12.01 3.70
C GLU A 47 15.55 -11.67 4.57
N GLU A 48 15.27 -12.51 5.57
CA GLU A 48 14.26 -12.26 6.59
C GLU A 48 14.71 -10.98 7.30
N PHE A 49 14.39 -9.82 6.71
CA PHE A 49 14.50 -8.54 7.36
C PHE A 49 13.75 -8.72 8.68
N GLU A 50 14.47 -8.59 9.79
CA GLU A 50 13.89 -8.75 11.12
C GLU A 50 12.62 -7.91 11.18
N LYS A 51 11.48 -8.58 11.29
CA LYS A 51 10.19 -7.90 11.39
C LYS A 51 10.02 -7.46 12.82
N PHE A 52 9.51 -6.25 13.01
CA PHE A 52 9.29 -5.69 14.32
C PHE A 52 7.79 -5.44 14.56
N CYS A 53 7.42 -5.51 15.82
CA CYS A 53 6.11 -5.17 16.32
C CYS A 53 6.20 -3.85 17.07
N CYS A 54 5.35 -2.90 16.71
CA CYS A 54 5.16 -1.67 17.45
C CYS A 54 3.98 -1.86 18.41
N VAL A 55 4.23 -1.74 19.71
CA VAL A 55 3.19 -1.87 20.73
C VAL A 55 2.70 -0.47 21.11
N TYR A 56 1.39 -0.26 21.01
CA TYR A 56 0.75 1.00 21.39
C TYR A 56 -0.21 0.79 22.55
N ILE A 57 -0.27 1.75 23.46
CA ILE A 57 -1.40 1.89 24.38
C ILE A 57 -2.47 2.71 23.68
N VAL A 58 -3.64 2.10 23.49
CA VAL A 58 -4.80 2.72 22.87
C VAL A 58 -5.76 3.17 23.96
N ASN A 59 -5.97 4.48 24.06
CA ASN A 59 -6.96 5.06 24.96
C ASN A 59 -8.28 5.24 24.19
N LEU A 60 -9.32 4.46 24.52
CA LEU A 60 -10.64 4.53 23.87
C LEU A 60 -11.62 5.50 24.58
N GLY A 61 -11.18 6.06 25.71
CA GLY A 61 -11.93 6.90 26.64
C GLY A 61 -11.80 6.34 28.05
N LYS A 62 -11.24 7.10 28.99
CA LYS A 62 -10.95 6.62 30.35
C LYS A 62 -12.19 5.96 30.98
N PRO A 63 -12.05 4.78 31.61
CA PRO A 63 -10.83 4.01 31.90
C PRO A 63 -10.44 2.95 30.83
N ASP A 64 -11.01 2.99 29.63
CA ASP A 64 -10.81 1.95 28.60
C ASP A 64 -9.47 2.13 27.88
N GLN A 65 -8.45 1.41 28.35
CA GLN A 65 -7.10 1.34 27.79
C GLN A 65 -6.76 -0.10 27.41
N ARG A 66 -6.12 -0.28 26.25
CA ARG A 66 -5.65 -1.60 25.79
C ARG A 66 -4.32 -1.51 25.05
N GLU A 67 -3.49 -2.51 25.21
CA GLU A 67 -2.35 -2.73 24.31
C GLU A 67 -2.86 -3.13 22.92
N TRP A 68 -2.19 -2.62 21.90
CA TRP A 68 -2.47 -2.94 20.51
C TRP A 68 -1.15 -3.12 19.76
N PRO A 69 -0.69 -4.36 19.58
CA PRO A 69 0.52 -4.66 18.84
C PRO A 69 0.25 -4.64 17.33
N VAL A 70 1.15 -4.00 16.58
CA VAL A 70 1.05 -3.85 15.11
C VAL A 70 2.37 -4.22 14.47
N LEU A 71 2.33 -5.11 13.48
CA LEU A 71 3.49 -5.48 12.68
C LEU A 71 3.89 -4.31 11.77
N THR A 72 5.18 -3.96 11.75
CA THR A 72 5.70 -2.90 10.88
C THR A 72 5.53 -3.25 9.40
N GLY A 73 5.28 -2.22 8.57
CA GLY A 73 5.13 -2.34 7.12
C GLY A 73 3.84 -3.04 6.66
N LYS A 74 2.96 -3.46 7.57
CA LYS A 74 1.71 -4.15 7.26
C LYS A 74 0.51 -3.25 7.52
N GLU A 75 -0.39 -3.18 6.55
CA GLU A 75 -1.69 -2.55 6.74
C GLU A 75 -2.59 -3.46 7.59
N VAL A 76 -3.14 -2.90 8.66
CA VAL A 76 -4.06 -3.58 9.57
C VAL A 76 -5.33 -2.75 9.78
N TRP A 77 -6.37 -3.41 10.26
CA TRP A 77 -7.65 -2.75 10.57
C TRP A 77 -7.75 -2.48 12.06
N PHE A 78 -7.95 -1.20 12.41
CA PHE A 78 -8.38 -0.83 13.75
C PHE A 78 -9.90 -0.66 13.77
N GLU A 79 -10.59 -1.36 14.67
CA GLU A 79 -12.04 -1.22 14.84
C GLU A 79 -12.40 -0.40 16.08
N HIS A 80 -13.21 0.64 15.87
CA HIS A 80 -13.76 1.48 16.94
C HIS A 80 -15.19 1.92 16.61
N LYS A 81 -16.13 1.70 17.54
CA LYS A 81 -17.56 2.04 17.40
C LYS A 81 -18.17 1.51 16.08
N ARG A 82 -17.91 0.23 15.76
CA ARG A 82 -18.37 -0.46 14.53
C ARG A 82 -17.83 0.13 13.22
N LYS A 83 -16.78 0.96 13.30
CA LYS A 83 -16.08 1.50 12.13
C LYS A 83 -14.67 0.94 12.08
N LYS A 84 -14.24 0.57 10.87
CA LYS A 84 -12.87 0.14 10.58
C LYS A 84 -12.06 1.31 10.05
N TYR A 85 -10.81 1.41 10.48
CA TYR A 85 -9.85 2.42 10.08
C TYR A 85 -8.61 1.69 9.55
N ASP A 86 -8.21 2.01 8.33
CA ASP A 86 -7.00 1.50 7.71
C ASP A 86 -5.80 2.19 8.37
N VAL A 87 -4.82 1.42 8.81
CA VAL A 87 -3.67 1.93 9.55
C VAL A 87 -2.45 1.06 9.32
N MET A 88 -1.29 1.68 9.26
CA MET A 88 0.00 1.02 9.09
C MET A 88 1.01 1.61 10.06
N ALA A 89 1.76 0.76 10.75
CA ALA A 89 2.96 1.17 11.48
C ALA A 89 4.16 1.10 10.53
N LEU A 90 4.88 2.21 10.35
CA LEU A 90 6.13 2.21 9.60
C LEU A 90 7.30 1.71 10.46
N ASP A 91 8.46 1.48 9.86
CA ASP A 91 9.66 0.91 10.53
C ASP A 91 10.11 1.64 11.80
N ARG A 92 9.77 2.93 11.93
CA ARG A 92 10.05 3.75 13.14
C ARG A 92 8.87 3.83 14.11
N CYS A 93 7.92 2.91 14.02
CA CYS A 93 6.67 2.90 14.78
C CYS A 93 5.83 4.19 14.63
N ASN A 94 5.95 4.86 13.49
CA ASN A 94 5.07 5.96 13.12
C ASN A 94 3.76 5.37 12.56
N LEU A 95 2.64 5.69 13.19
CA LEU A 95 1.32 5.31 12.69
C LEU A 95 0.91 6.24 11.55
N VAL A 96 0.55 5.63 10.42
CA VAL A 96 -0.05 6.31 9.28
C VAL A 96 -1.48 5.83 9.13
N TRP A 97 -2.39 6.79 9.05
CA TRP A 97 -3.81 6.54 8.84
C TRP A 97 -4.17 6.61 7.36
N GLY A 98 -5.01 5.68 6.91
CA GLY A 98 -5.55 5.69 5.57
C GLY A 98 -6.55 6.84 5.33
N ARG A 99 -7.33 6.73 4.27
CA ARG A 99 -8.24 7.79 3.80
C ARG A 99 -9.23 8.29 4.86
N ARG A 100 -9.63 7.43 5.80
CA ARG A 100 -10.58 7.78 6.88
C ARG A 100 -9.96 8.64 7.98
N GLY A 101 -8.63 8.67 8.06
CA GLY A 101 -7.89 9.34 9.12
C GLY A 101 -8.03 8.65 10.48
N GLU A 102 -7.47 9.29 11.50
CA GLU A 102 -7.50 8.82 12.88
C GLU A 102 -8.92 8.88 13.49
N PRO A 103 -9.36 7.85 14.23
CA PRO A 103 -10.62 7.89 14.97
C PRO A 103 -10.65 9.01 16.02
N LYS A 104 -11.69 9.84 16.00
CA LYS A 104 -11.86 10.92 16.99
C LYS A 104 -12.02 10.39 18.41
N GLY A 105 -11.29 11.00 19.35
CA GLY A 105 -11.38 10.70 20.77
C GLY A 105 -10.70 9.40 21.17
N VAL A 106 -9.88 8.84 20.29
CA VAL A 106 -8.97 7.75 20.58
C VAL A 106 -7.55 8.31 20.50
N THR A 107 -6.66 7.92 21.40
CA THR A 107 -5.23 8.24 21.29
C THR A 107 -4.40 6.96 21.25
N PHE A 108 -3.26 7.05 20.57
CA PHE A 108 -2.31 5.95 20.41
C PHE A 108 -0.96 6.42 20.95
N GLU A 109 -0.53 5.83 22.05
CA GLU A 109 0.74 6.15 22.70
C GLU A 109 1.70 5.01 22.44
N PHE A 110 2.84 5.31 21.80
CA PHE A 110 3.88 4.32 21.58
C PHE A 110 4.45 3.86 22.93
N LEU A 111 4.49 2.54 23.13
CA LEU A 111 5.04 1.93 24.33
C LEU A 111 6.46 1.42 24.07
N GLU A 112 6.59 0.48 23.13
CA GLU A 112 7.87 -0.17 22.84
C GLU A 112 7.87 -0.89 21.49
N THR A 113 9.06 -1.29 21.06
CA THR A 113 9.28 -2.18 19.91
C THR A 113 9.64 -3.57 20.40
N ARG A 114 9.00 -4.60 19.84
CA ARG A 114 9.30 -6.02 20.10
C ARG A 114 9.72 -6.70 18.79
N THR A 115 10.59 -7.71 18.85
CA THR A 115 10.85 -8.58 17.70
C THR A 115 9.60 -9.38 17.39
N ALA A 116 9.21 -9.47 16.12
CA ALA A 116 8.08 -10.29 15.71
C ALA A 116 8.40 -11.78 15.85
N ASN A 117 7.36 -12.60 16.02
CA ASN A 117 7.51 -14.05 16.00
C ASN A 117 7.95 -14.54 14.61
N LYS A 118 8.51 -15.75 14.54
CA LYS A 118 8.95 -16.37 13.26
C LYS A 118 7.82 -16.53 12.24
N ASP A 119 6.57 -16.61 12.69
CA ASP A 119 5.39 -16.67 11.83
C ASP A 119 4.91 -15.28 11.37
N GLY A 120 5.61 -14.21 11.76
CA GLY A 120 5.28 -12.83 11.44
C GLY A 120 4.13 -12.26 12.27
N THR A 121 3.81 -12.89 13.41
CA THR A 121 2.80 -12.36 14.35
C THR A 121 3.41 -11.44 15.41
N CYS A 122 2.53 -10.55 15.89
CA CYS A 122 2.60 -9.84 17.15
C CYS A 122 1.39 -10.31 17.98
#